data_AF-A0AAW2EDF5-F1
#
_entry.id   AF-A0AAW2EDF5-F1
#
_cell.length_a   1.000
_cell.length_b   1.000
_cell.length_c   1.000
_cell.angle_alpha   90.00
_cell.angle_beta   90.00
_cell.angle_gamma   90.00
#
_symmetry.space_group_name_H-M   'P 1'
#
loop_
_entity.id
_entity.type
_entity.pdbx_description
1 polymer ?
#
loop_
_entity_poly.entity_id
_entity_poly.type
_entity_poly.pdbx_seq_one_letter_code
_entity_poly.pdbx_strand_id
1 'polypeptide(L)'
;MGKKIFDINSIWIALFMFAPQILEFFSISLTPREVSSFYMNMFRENVEYRDKHNVVRHDFMNLLIQLMKKGYVESDGDKNGIDEPSTVSKLTMTEATAQSYVFFAAGFETSSTTATFALYELAQHHDIQDKVREEIDESLTKHGELTYDAINEMTYLHKVINGKCIKR
;
A
#
# COMPACT_ATOMS: atom_id res chain seq x y z
N MET A 1 -1.64 16.78 1.89
CA MET A 1 -0.31 16.23 1.54
C MET A 1 -0.40 15.01 0.62
N GLY A 2 -1.28 14.03 0.85
CA GLY A 2 -1.40 12.84 -0.02
C GLY A 2 -1.58 13.13 -1.51
N LYS A 3 -2.40 14.14 -1.89
CA LYS A 3 -2.57 14.55 -3.30
C LYS A 3 -1.31 15.14 -3.96
N LYS A 4 -0.45 15.84 -3.20
CA LYS A 4 0.78 16.45 -3.73
C LYS A 4 1.77 15.41 -4.31
N ILE A 5 1.65 14.15 -3.91
CA ILE A 5 2.44 13.03 -4.44
C ILE A 5 2.06 12.74 -5.89
N PHE A 6 0.80 12.98 -6.25
CA PHE A 6 0.23 12.64 -7.56
C PHE A 6 0.14 13.86 -8.50
N ASP A 7 0.40 15.07 -7.98
CA ASP A 7 0.41 16.32 -8.75
C ASP A 7 1.75 16.53 -9.53
N ILE A 8 2.45 15.46 -9.92
CA ILE A 8 3.73 15.55 -10.64
C ILE A 8 3.48 15.93 -12.10
N ASN A 9 4.16 16.96 -12.62
CA ASN A 9 4.00 17.34 -14.03
C ASN A 9 4.32 16.17 -14.96
N SER A 10 3.45 15.92 -15.94
CA SER A 10 3.60 14.83 -16.91
C SER A 10 4.92 14.89 -17.70
N ILE A 11 5.48 16.10 -17.90
CA ILE A 11 6.79 16.30 -18.52
C ILE A 11 7.92 15.74 -17.65
N TRP A 12 7.86 15.93 -16.32
CA TRP A 12 8.85 15.38 -15.39
C TRP A 12 8.80 13.85 -15.35
N ILE A 13 7.59 13.26 -15.40
CA ILE A 13 7.40 11.81 -15.48
C ILE A 13 8.00 11.25 -16.77
N ALA A 14 7.73 11.90 -17.91
CA ALA A 14 8.29 11.49 -19.20
C ALA A 14 9.82 11.58 -19.21
N LEU A 15 10.40 12.66 -18.69
CA LEU A 15 11.86 12.81 -18.56
C LEU A 15 12.46 11.72 -17.67
N PHE A 16 11.79 11.34 -16.57
CA PHE A 16 12.23 10.25 -15.71
C PHE A 16 12.19 8.89 -16.40
N MET A 17 11.15 8.64 -17.20
CA MET A 17 10.98 7.37 -17.91
C MET A 17 11.92 7.21 -19.12
N PHE A 18 12.16 8.28 -19.88
CA PHE A 18 12.87 8.22 -21.17
C PHE A 18 14.28 8.82 -21.14
N ALA A 19 14.61 9.65 -20.16
CA ALA A 19 15.91 10.30 -20.03
C ALA A 19 16.42 10.33 -18.57
N PRO A 20 16.48 9.18 -17.86
CA PRO A 20 16.89 9.13 -16.46
C PRO A 20 18.31 9.70 -16.23
N GLN A 21 19.21 9.52 -17.19
CA GLN A 21 20.59 10.01 -17.16
C GLN A 21 20.69 11.54 -16.98
N ILE A 22 19.75 12.30 -17.54
CA ILE A 22 19.71 13.76 -17.41
C ILE A 22 19.29 14.14 -16.00
N LEU A 23 18.30 13.46 -15.43
CA LEU A 23 17.83 13.72 -14.07
C LEU A 23 18.86 13.31 -13.02
N GLU A 24 19.58 12.21 -13.25
CA GLU A 24 20.71 11.79 -12.40
C GLU A 24 21.84 12.83 -12.44
N PHE A 25 22.21 13.33 -13.63
CA PHE A 25 23.24 14.35 -13.79
C PHE A 25 22.90 15.64 -13.03
N PHE A 26 21.65 16.09 -13.08
CA PHE A 26 21.20 17.29 -12.36
C PHE A 26 20.71 17.00 -10.93
N SER A 27 20.76 15.75 -10.47
CA SER A 27 20.26 15.32 -9.14
C SER A 27 18.82 15.79 -8.86
N ILE A 28 17.97 15.78 -9.87
CA ILE A 28 16.57 16.22 -9.77
C ILE A 28 15.74 15.05 -9.23
N SER A 29 15.17 15.23 -8.05
CA SER A 29 14.30 14.21 -7.44
C SER A 29 12.87 14.30 -8.01
N LEU A 30 12.28 13.14 -8.29
CA LEU A 30 10.89 13.01 -8.73
C LEU A 30 9.90 13.46 -7.64
N THR A 31 10.29 13.33 -6.36
CA THR A 31 9.45 13.66 -5.22
C THR A 31 9.81 15.04 -4.68
N PRO A 32 8.84 15.96 -4.48
CA PRO A 32 9.10 17.26 -3.86
C PRO A 32 9.76 17.12 -2.47
N ARG A 33 10.73 17.98 -2.16
CA ARG A 33 11.47 17.93 -0.89
C ARG A 33 10.56 17.97 0.35
N GLU A 34 9.50 18.79 0.31
CA GLU A 34 8.49 18.88 1.38
C GLU A 34 7.86 17.51 1.67
N VAL A 35 7.49 16.77 0.62
CA VAL A 35 6.90 15.43 0.71
C VAL A 35 7.94 14.45 1.25
N SER A 36 9.16 14.47 0.72
CA SER A 36 10.25 13.61 1.19
C SER A 36 10.54 13.81 2.68
N SER A 37 10.69 15.06 3.14
CA SER A 37 10.91 15.38 4.55
C SER A 37 9.77 14.94 5.45
N PHE A 38 8.51 15.15 5.01
CA PHE A 38 7.34 14.68 5.75
C PHE A 38 7.35 13.16 5.93
N TYR A 39 7.55 12.39 4.86
CA TYR A 39 7.57 10.92 4.95
C TYR A 39 8.76 10.39 5.76
N MET A 40 9.94 11.00 5.62
CA MET A 40 11.12 10.65 6.42
C MET A 40 10.86 10.86 7.92
N ASN A 41 10.24 11.98 8.29
CA ASN A 41 9.92 12.27 9.70
C ASN A 41 8.84 11.32 10.22
N MET A 42 7.75 11.16 9.47
CA MET A 42 6.66 10.22 9.81
C MET A 42 7.16 8.78 10.03
N PHE A 43 8.00 8.27 9.11
CA PHE A 43 8.53 6.92 9.22
C PHE A 43 9.47 6.79 10.42
N ARG A 44 10.39 7.75 10.60
CA ARG A 44 11.31 7.80 11.74
C ARG A 44 10.56 7.81 13.07
N GLU A 45 9.59 8.71 13.22
CA GLU A 45 8.75 8.81 14.42
C GLU A 45 8.02 7.49 14.71
N ASN A 46 7.52 6.81 13.68
CA ASN A 46 6.86 5.51 13.83
C ASN A 46 7.84 4.43 14.34
N VAL A 47 9.04 4.36 13.75
CA VAL A 47 10.08 3.41 14.17
C VAL A 47 10.50 3.69 15.61
N GLU A 48 10.82 4.93 15.95
CA GLU A 48 11.23 5.35 17.30
C GLU A 48 10.13 5.10 18.33
N TYR A 49 8.87 5.39 17.99
CA TYR A 49 7.73 5.10 18.85
C TYR A 49 7.61 3.60 19.14
N ARG A 50 7.68 2.76 18.10
CA ARG A 50 7.58 1.30 18.26
C ARG A 50 8.74 0.72 19.06
N ASP A 51 9.94 1.23 18.84
CA ASP A 51 11.13 0.81 19.58
C ASP A 51 11.03 1.18 21.07
N LYS A 52 10.68 2.43 21.37
CA LYS A 52 10.54 2.93 22.75
C LYS A 52 9.45 2.21 23.54
N HIS A 53 8.35 1.85 22.89
CA HIS A 53 7.20 1.22 23.54
C HIS A 53 7.14 -0.29 23.36
N ASN A 54 8.17 -0.91 22.76
CA ASN A 54 8.22 -2.35 22.46
C ASN A 54 6.97 -2.85 21.71
N VAL A 55 6.46 -2.04 20.77
CA VAL A 55 5.28 -2.39 19.98
C VAL A 55 5.69 -3.24 18.79
N VAL A 56 5.30 -4.50 18.80
CA VAL A 56 5.43 -5.43 17.67
C VAL A 56 4.06 -5.66 17.06
N ARG A 57 3.93 -5.38 15.77
CA ARG A 57 2.75 -5.71 14.96
C ARG A 57 3.24 -6.47 13.74
N HIS A 58 2.61 -7.59 13.39
CA HIS A 58 2.99 -8.38 12.21
C HIS A 58 2.48 -7.69 10.92
N ASP A 59 3.04 -6.53 10.63
CA ASP A 59 2.69 -5.66 9.50
C ASP A 59 3.93 -5.32 8.66
N PHE A 60 3.70 -4.68 7.51
CA PHE A 60 4.78 -4.28 6.59
C PHE A 60 5.83 -3.39 7.25
N MET A 61 5.43 -2.52 8.18
CA MET A 61 6.36 -1.68 8.93
C MET A 61 7.33 -2.51 9.78
N ASN A 62 6.84 -3.57 10.41
CA ASN A 62 7.69 -4.48 11.19
C ASN A 62 8.65 -5.28 10.30
N LEU A 63 8.25 -5.65 9.09
CA LEU A 63 9.16 -6.27 8.11
C LEU A 63 10.32 -5.32 7.77
N LEU A 64 10.02 -4.04 7.51
CA LEU A 64 11.06 -3.03 7.26
C LEU A 64 11.98 -2.82 8.48
N ILE A 65 11.42 -2.77 9.69
CA ILE A 65 12.22 -2.65 10.92
C ILE A 65 13.14 -3.86 11.10
N GLN A 66 12.68 -5.08 10.80
CA GLN A 66 13.50 -6.29 10.84
C GLN A 66 14.64 -6.21 9.81
N LEU A 67 14.36 -5.80 8.59
CA LEU A 67 15.38 -5.60 7.55
C LEU A 67 16.41 -4.50 7.93
N MET A 68 15.98 -3.45 8.63
CA MET A 68 16.88 -2.42 9.14
C MET A 68 17.78 -2.93 10.28
N LYS A 69 17.22 -3.69 11.23
CA LYS A 69 17.93 -4.13 12.44
C LYS A 69 18.76 -5.39 12.21
N LYS A 70 18.18 -6.39 11.54
CA LYS A 70 18.72 -7.75 11.37
C LYS A 70 19.31 -7.96 9.98
N GLY A 71 18.74 -7.34 8.94
CA GLY A 71 19.11 -7.58 7.54
C GLY A 71 18.28 -8.67 6.85
N TYR A 72 17.42 -9.35 7.61
CA TYR A 72 16.48 -10.36 7.13
C TYR A 72 15.14 -10.24 7.87
N VAL A 73 14.14 -10.96 7.39
CA VAL A 73 12.80 -11.09 8.00
C VAL A 73 12.70 -12.48 8.61
N GLU A 74 12.27 -12.57 9.86
CA GLU A 74 11.99 -13.85 10.52
C GLU A 74 10.73 -14.49 9.93
N SER A 75 10.80 -15.79 9.65
CA SER A 75 9.64 -16.56 9.20
C SER A 75 8.81 -16.98 10.42
N ASP A 76 7.48 -16.89 10.31
CA ASP A 76 6.54 -17.17 11.41
C ASP A 76 6.53 -18.64 11.88
N GLY A 77 7.30 -19.54 11.26
CA GLY A 77 7.22 -20.99 11.47
C GLY A 77 8.52 -21.77 11.66
N ASP A 78 9.70 -21.16 11.52
CA ASP A 78 10.96 -21.92 11.57
C ASP A 78 11.96 -21.33 12.57
N LYS A 79 12.07 -21.96 13.74
CA LYS A 79 13.11 -21.67 14.74
C LYS A 79 14.41 -22.45 14.49
N ASN A 80 14.45 -23.27 13.43
CA ASN A 80 15.57 -24.16 13.12
C ASN A 80 16.25 -23.87 11.77
N GLY A 81 15.77 -22.88 11.02
CA GLY A 81 16.47 -22.37 9.85
C GLY A 81 17.71 -21.60 10.28
N ILE A 82 18.88 -22.13 9.93
CA ILE A 82 20.20 -21.53 10.08
C ILE A 82 20.10 -20.02 9.86
N ASP A 83 20.66 -19.23 10.78
CA ASP A 83 20.96 -17.80 10.60
C ASP A 83 21.89 -17.68 9.37
N GLU A 84 21.34 -17.82 8.17
CA GLU A 84 22.07 -17.64 6.95
C GLU A 84 22.40 -16.14 6.95
N PRO A 85 23.68 -15.76 6.97
CA PRO A 85 24.04 -14.37 6.84
C PRO A 85 23.54 -13.97 5.46
N SER A 86 22.40 -13.30 5.45
CA SER A 86 21.86 -12.67 4.26
C SER A 86 22.98 -11.79 3.74
N THR A 87 23.44 -12.09 2.53
CA THR A 87 24.40 -11.27 1.78
C THR A 87 23.83 -9.89 1.43
N VAL A 88 22.58 -9.64 1.83
CA VAL A 88 21.83 -8.40 1.68
C VAL A 88 22.22 -7.44 2.81
N SER A 89 22.73 -6.27 2.43
CA SER A 89 22.98 -5.18 3.38
C SER A 89 21.69 -4.81 4.12
N LYS A 90 21.82 -4.49 5.41
CA LYS A 90 20.73 -3.89 6.20
C LYS A 90 20.20 -2.65 5.48
N LEU A 91 18.90 -2.46 5.50
CA LEU A 91 18.29 -1.23 4.99
C LEU A 91 18.65 -0.05 5.88
N THR A 92 19.03 1.06 5.26
CA THR A 92 19.12 2.35 5.92
C THR A 92 17.73 2.90 6.22
N MET A 93 17.64 3.86 7.15
CA MET A 93 16.38 4.58 7.43
C MET A 93 15.77 5.20 6.16
N THR A 94 16.62 5.73 5.28
CA THR A 94 16.19 6.34 4.01
C THR A 94 15.64 5.31 3.05
N GLU A 95 16.31 4.16 2.88
CA GLU A 95 15.84 3.09 2.01
C GLU A 95 14.54 2.47 2.53
N ALA A 96 14.44 2.20 3.83
CA ALA A 96 13.22 1.69 4.44
C ALA A 96 12.05 2.68 4.30
N THR A 97 12.30 3.97 4.52
CA THR A 97 11.29 5.02 4.27
C THR A 97 10.87 5.02 2.81
N ALA A 98 11.83 4.96 1.86
CA ALA A 98 11.54 4.94 0.44
C ALA A 98 10.66 3.73 0.04
N GLN A 99 10.94 2.54 0.57
CA GLN A 99 10.11 1.35 0.35
C GLN A 99 8.69 1.53 0.91
N SER A 100 8.57 2.09 2.12
CA SER A 100 7.25 2.39 2.71
C SER A 100 6.44 3.40 1.89
N TYR A 101 7.13 4.40 1.34
CA TYR A 101 6.54 5.44 0.52
C TYR A 101 6.03 4.88 -0.82
N VAL A 102 6.83 4.05 -1.50
CA VAL A 102 6.43 3.43 -2.78
C VAL A 102 5.23 2.51 -2.57
N PHE A 103 5.25 1.67 -1.52
CA PHE A 103 4.13 0.78 -1.20
C PHE A 103 2.84 1.57 -0.96
N PHE A 104 2.91 2.66 -0.19
CA PHE A 104 1.79 3.55 0.04
C PHE A 104 1.29 4.20 -1.27
N ALA A 105 2.18 4.79 -2.06
CA ALA A 105 1.79 5.54 -3.25
C ALA A 105 1.13 4.61 -4.30
N ALA A 106 1.71 3.44 -4.54
CA ALA A 106 1.20 2.46 -5.49
C ALA A 106 -0.18 1.91 -5.06
N GLY A 107 -0.35 1.60 -3.77
CA GLY A 107 -1.60 1.08 -3.24
C GLY A 107 -2.70 2.12 -3.11
N PHE A 108 -2.35 3.37 -2.80
CA PHE A 108 -3.32 4.44 -2.58
C PHE A 108 -4.02 4.86 -3.87
N GLU A 109 -3.29 5.19 -4.93
CA GLU A 109 -3.87 5.76 -6.15
C GLU A 109 -4.77 4.74 -6.86
N THR A 110 -4.28 3.51 -7.03
CA THR A 110 -5.00 2.44 -7.73
C THR A 110 -6.26 2.03 -6.98
N SER A 111 -6.17 1.82 -5.66
CA SER A 111 -7.30 1.38 -4.85
C SER A 111 -8.34 2.48 -4.67
N SER A 112 -7.91 3.73 -4.41
CA SER A 112 -8.83 4.86 -4.26
C SER A 112 -9.56 5.18 -5.57
N THR A 113 -8.86 5.11 -6.70
CA THR A 113 -9.45 5.25 -8.03
C THR A 113 -10.47 4.15 -8.30
N THR A 114 -10.11 2.89 -8.03
CA THR A 114 -11.02 1.73 -8.20
C THR A 114 -12.27 1.89 -7.35
N ALA A 115 -12.12 2.24 -6.07
CA ALA A 115 -13.24 2.47 -5.16
C ALA A 115 -14.13 3.65 -5.63
N THR A 116 -13.51 4.73 -6.10
CA THR A 116 -14.23 5.90 -6.62
C THR A 116 -15.08 5.54 -7.82
N PHE A 117 -14.51 4.83 -8.80
CA PHE A 117 -15.27 4.37 -9.98
C PHE A 117 -16.35 3.37 -9.61
N ALA A 118 -16.06 2.40 -8.74
CA ALA A 118 -17.06 1.44 -8.28
C ALA A 118 -18.25 2.15 -7.62
N LEU A 119 -18.00 3.09 -6.70
CA LEU A 119 -19.05 3.86 -6.04
C LEU A 119 -19.83 4.77 -6.99
N TYR A 120 -19.14 5.39 -7.95
CA TYR A 120 -19.76 6.21 -8.99
C TYR A 120 -20.74 5.38 -9.82
N GLU A 121 -20.33 4.21 -10.29
CA GLU A 121 -21.19 3.32 -11.08
C GLU A 121 -22.37 2.79 -10.27
N LEU A 122 -22.15 2.39 -9.01
CA LEU A 122 -23.23 1.97 -8.12
C LEU A 122 -24.26 3.09 -7.88
N ALA A 123 -23.83 4.35 -7.81
CA ALA A 123 -24.74 5.49 -7.68
C ALA A 123 -25.59 5.72 -8.94
N GLN A 124 -25.12 5.31 -10.13
CA GLN A 124 -25.88 5.38 -11.38
C GLN A 124 -26.77 4.15 -11.62
N HIS A 125 -26.44 3.01 -11.00
CA HIS A 125 -27.11 1.72 -11.21
C HIS A 125 -27.67 1.17 -9.90
N HIS A 126 -28.79 1.74 -9.45
CA HIS A 126 -29.43 1.38 -8.17
C HIS A 126 -29.82 -0.10 -8.08
N ASP A 127 -30.21 -0.74 -9.19
CA ASP A 127 -30.50 -2.17 -9.24
C ASP A 127 -29.28 -3.04 -8.89
N ILE A 128 -28.10 -2.66 -9.39
CA ILE A 128 -26.83 -3.32 -9.05
C ILE A 128 -26.44 -3.01 -7.60
N GLN A 129 -26.65 -1.77 -7.16
CA GLN A 129 -26.37 -1.32 -5.80
C GLN A 129 -27.19 -2.08 -4.75
N ASP A 130 -28.48 -2.26 -4.98
CA ASP A 130 -29.35 -2.97 -4.05
C ASP A 130 -28.97 -4.46 -4.00
N LYS A 131 -28.66 -5.06 -5.14
CA LYS A 131 -28.23 -6.45 -5.22
C LYS A 131 -26.90 -6.73 -4.52
N VAL A 132 -25.89 -5.85 -4.67
CA VAL A 132 -24.62 -6.03 -3.95
C VAL A 132 -24.78 -5.77 -2.46
N ARG A 133 -25.65 -4.84 -2.07
CA ARG A 133 -25.97 -4.59 -0.66
C ARG A 133 -26.64 -5.80 -0.01
N GLU A 134 -27.60 -6.41 -0.69
CA GLU A 134 -28.26 -7.64 -0.25
C GLU A 134 -27.24 -8.77 -0.03
N GLU A 135 -26.32 -9.00 -0.98
CA GLU A 135 -25.25 -10.00 -0.81
C GLU A 135 -24.35 -9.70 0.39
N ILE A 136 -24.00 -8.43 0.63
CA ILE A 136 -23.19 -8.01 1.78
C ILE A 136 -23.93 -8.29 3.09
N ASP A 137 -25.20 -7.89 3.18
CA ASP A 137 -26.02 -8.06 4.38
C ASP A 137 -26.26 -9.55 4.70
N GLU A 138 -26.49 -10.37 3.68
CA GLU A 138 -26.62 -11.83 3.81
C GLU A 138 -25.32 -12.46 4.32
N SER A 139 -24.17 -12.07 3.75
CA SER A 139 -22.87 -12.59 4.18
C SER A 139 -22.55 -12.18 5.62
N LEU A 140 -22.77 -10.91 5.99
CA LEU A 140 -22.58 -10.44 7.36
C LEU A 140 -23.51 -11.13 8.36
N THR A 141 -24.76 -11.43 7.97
CA THR A 141 -25.69 -12.18 8.82
C THR A 141 -25.23 -13.62 9.01
N LYS A 142 -24.72 -14.26 7.95
CA LYS A 142 -24.21 -15.64 7.98
C LYS A 142 -22.97 -15.79 8.87
N HIS A 143 -22.03 -14.85 8.78
CA HIS A 143 -20.76 -14.91 9.50
C HIS A 143 -20.79 -14.19 10.86
N GLY A 144 -21.81 -13.37 11.11
CA GLY A 144 -21.98 -12.57 12.34
C GLY A 144 -21.07 -11.33 12.41
N GLU A 145 -19.92 -11.38 11.75
CA GLU A 145 -18.97 -10.26 11.64
C GLU A 145 -18.26 -10.25 10.27
N LEU A 146 -17.56 -9.16 9.98
CA LEU A 146 -16.75 -9.05 8.76
C LEU A 146 -15.44 -9.83 8.91
N THR A 147 -15.42 -11.07 8.43
CA THR A 147 -14.24 -11.94 8.41
C THR A 147 -13.61 -12.04 7.02
N TYR A 148 -12.43 -12.63 6.93
CA TYR A 148 -11.79 -12.95 5.65
C TYR A 148 -12.68 -13.87 4.79
N ASP A 149 -13.27 -14.89 5.41
CA ASP A 149 -14.16 -15.83 4.73
C ASP A 149 -15.45 -15.13 4.26
N ALA A 150 -16.02 -14.25 5.08
CA ALA A 150 -17.20 -13.45 4.70
C ALA A 150 -16.95 -12.63 3.44
N ILE A 151 -15.80 -11.95 3.34
CA ILE A 151 -15.42 -11.16 2.17
C ILE A 151 -15.21 -12.07 0.95
N ASN A 152 -14.56 -13.21 1.12
CA ASN A 152 -14.23 -14.12 0.03
C ASN A 152 -15.48 -14.81 -0.57
N GLU A 153 -16.54 -14.96 0.21
CA GLU A 153 -17.87 -15.41 -0.28
C GLU A 153 -18.63 -14.31 -1.04
N MET A 154 -18.18 -13.05 -0.95
CA MET A 154 -18.54 -11.81 -1.65
C MET A 154 -18.59 -11.85 -3.20
N THR A 155 -19.15 -12.86 -3.87
CA THR A 155 -18.90 -13.07 -5.31
C THR A 155 -19.41 -11.96 -6.22
N TYR A 156 -20.57 -11.37 -5.93
CA TYR A 156 -21.15 -10.28 -6.70
C TYR A 156 -20.42 -8.97 -6.40
N LEU A 157 -20.05 -8.71 -5.14
CA LEU A 157 -19.14 -7.62 -4.76
C LEU A 157 -17.84 -7.67 -5.56
N HIS A 158 -17.22 -8.84 -5.70
CA HIS A 158 -16.02 -9.00 -6.54
C HIS A 158 -16.28 -8.69 -8.02
N LYS A 159 -17.46 -8.98 -8.56
CA LYS A 159 -17.80 -8.61 -9.95
C LYS A 159 -18.00 -7.09 -10.11
N VAL A 160 -18.58 -6.43 -9.11
CA VAL A 160 -18.74 -4.97 -9.09
C VAL A 160 -17.36 -4.29 -9.06
N ILE A 161 -16.47 -4.69 -8.15
CA ILE A 161 -15.11 -4.12 -8.04
C ILE A 161 -14.32 -4.32 -9.33
N ASN A 162 -14.47 -5.47 -9.99
CA ASN A 162 -13.83 -5.75 -11.28
C ASN A 162 -14.49 -5.04 -12.48
N GLY A 163 -15.54 -4.26 -12.27
CA GLY A 163 -16.30 -3.59 -13.34
C GLY A 163 -17.03 -4.55 -14.30
N LYS A 164 -17.26 -5.80 -13.89
CA LYS A 164 -17.88 -6.84 -14.74
C LYS A 164 -19.40 -6.78 -14.75
N CYS A 165 -20.01 -6.19 -13.74
CA CYS A 165 -21.47 -6.03 -13.66
C CYS A 165 -22.02 -4.83 -14.45
N ILE A 166 -21.14 -3.90 -14.83
CA ILE A 166 -21.51 -2.57 -15.33
C ILE A 166 -21.12 -2.38 -16.82
N LYS A 167 -20.28 -3.26 -17.37
CA LYS A 167 -19.96 -3.25 -18.80
C LYS A 167 -21.13 -3.82 -19.62
N ARG A 168 -21.83 -2.94 -20.34
CA ARG A 168 -22.67 -3.31 -21.49
C ARG A 168 -21.81 -3.68 -22.69
#